data_AF-A0A970WFI8-F1
#
_entry.id   AF-A0A970WFI8-F1
#
_cell.length_a   1.000
_cell.length_b   1.000
_cell.length_c   1.000
_cell.angle_alpha   90.00
_cell.angle_beta   90.00
_cell.angle_gamma   90.00
#
_symmetry.space_group_name_H-M   'P 1'
#
loop_
_entity.id
_entity.type
_entity.pdbx_description
1 polymer ?
#
loop_
_entity_poly.entity_id
_entity_poly.type
_entity_poly.pdbx_seq_one_letter_code
_entity_poly.pdbx_strand_id
1 'polypeptide(L)'
;MKSRTIALLTICVLMAAWTSPALQAADQAKNVLIVVGPSNHPPGSHEVAAGARVMEHCLRQVEGVDANVSQGWPDDTKLVSGAATIVFIGDIFPPEMLPDRDQIMAELSAAMDRGCGIVCVHYATGLRGQHVAEDGDHPLLRWMGGYFATGGCTHHRSVARVVPATLTPEKVDHPILRGWKEFHFDDEPYWNNYFGKDGPAANVTSLVTTMLPPEAPKKETVVWAVERADGGRGVGLVIPHYFRNWQIDDMRTLILNAICWSAKCEIPAAGIRTSLADLATFEPESVEPKPRAK
;
A
#
# COMPACT_ATOMS: atom_id res chain seq x y z
N MET A 1 -79.43 5.68 -40.52
CA MET A 1 -78.77 4.62 -39.74
C MET A 1 -77.27 4.67 -40.03
N LYS A 2 -76.47 4.77 -38.97
CA LYS A 2 -75.05 5.16 -39.01
C LYS A 2 -74.18 4.03 -39.55
N SER A 3 -73.43 4.28 -40.63
CA SER A 3 -72.30 3.45 -41.05
C SER A 3 -71.02 4.10 -40.55
N ARG A 4 -70.21 3.35 -39.78
CA ARG A 4 -68.85 3.74 -39.40
C ARG A 4 -67.94 2.54 -39.63
N THR A 5 -67.25 2.56 -40.75
CA THR A 5 -66.12 1.68 -41.06
C THR A 5 -64.91 2.18 -40.28
N ILE A 6 -64.40 1.38 -39.35
CA ILE A 6 -63.16 1.67 -38.62
C ILE A 6 -62.04 0.97 -39.39
N ALA A 7 -61.14 1.74 -40.00
CA ALA A 7 -59.90 1.24 -40.55
C ALA A 7 -58.86 1.11 -39.42
N LEU A 8 -58.39 -0.11 -39.17
CA LEU A 8 -57.24 -0.37 -38.30
C LEU A 8 -55.96 -0.07 -39.10
N LEU A 9 -55.23 0.99 -38.74
CA LEU A 9 -53.87 1.22 -39.19
C LEU A 9 -52.92 0.43 -38.28
N THR A 10 -52.33 -0.65 -38.79
CA THR A 10 -51.26 -1.38 -38.10
C THR A 10 -49.95 -0.64 -38.31
N ILE A 11 -49.49 0.09 -37.30
CA ILE A 11 -48.16 0.73 -37.30
C ILE A 11 -47.15 -0.32 -36.82
N CYS A 12 -46.38 -0.90 -37.74
CA CYS A 12 -45.20 -1.69 -37.41
C CYS A 12 -44.06 -0.75 -36.98
N VAL A 13 -43.83 -0.62 -35.68
CA VAL A 13 -42.63 0.04 -35.13
C VAL A 13 -41.45 -0.93 -35.27
N LEU A 14 -40.61 -0.70 -36.26
CA LEU A 14 -39.29 -1.33 -36.37
C LEU A 14 -38.38 -0.73 -35.30
N MET A 15 -38.25 -1.39 -34.15
CA MET A 15 -37.19 -1.08 -33.18
C MET A 15 -35.85 -1.58 -33.72
N ALA A 16 -35.10 -0.70 -34.37
CA ALA A 16 -33.69 -0.94 -34.66
C ALA A 16 -32.90 -0.87 -33.35
N ALA A 17 -32.58 -2.04 -32.78
CA ALA A 17 -31.67 -2.14 -31.66
C ALA A 17 -30.26 -1.73 -32.12
N TRP A 18 -29.87 -0.49 -31.82
CA TRP A 18 -28.48 -0.06 -31.92
C TRP A 18 -27.71 -0.69 -30.77
N THR A 19 -27.16 -1.89 -31.00
CA THR A 19 -26.14 -2.44 -30.12
C THR A 19 -24.85 -1.69 -30.37
N SER A 20 -24.56 -0.65 -29.59
CA SER A 20 -23.21 -0.10 -29.50
C SER A 20 -22.29 -1.22 -29.00
N PRO A 21 -21.23 -1.58 -29.73
CA PRO A 21 -20.20 -2.42 -29.14
C PRO A 21 -19.55 -1.57 -28.06
N ALA A 22 -19.79 -1.91 -26.80
CA ALA A 22 -18.93 -1.46 -25.72
C ALA A 22 -17.53 -1.97 -26.09
N LEU A 23 -16.65 -1.04 -26.48
CA LEU A 23 -15.24 -1.33 -26.61
C LEU A 23 -14.78 -1.69 -25.20
N GLN A 24 -14.79 -2.98 -24.90
CA GLN A 24 -14.19 -3.50 -23.69
C GLN A 24 -12.69 -3.32 -23.93
N ALA A 25 -12.16 -2.16 -23.52
CA ALA A 25 -10.74 -1.97 -23.42
C ALA A 25 -10.24 -3.19 -22.62
N ALA A 26 -9.40 -4.02 -23.23
CA ALA A 26 -8.67 -5.01 -22.48
C ALA A 26 -7.98 -4.22 -21.38
N ASP A 27 -8.37 -4.44 -20.12
CA ASP A 27 -7.86 -3.65 -19.01
C ASP A 27 -6.35 -3.92 -18.99
N GLN A 28 -5.58 -2.92 -19.38
CA GLN A 28 -4.13 -3.06 -19.44
C GLN A 28 -3.67 -3.42 -18.03
N ALA A 29 -2.84 -4.46 -17.93
CA ALA A 29 -2.34 -4.93 -16.65
C ALA A 29 -1.83 -3.76 -15.81
N LYS A 30 -2.22 -3.70 -14.53
CA LYS A 30 -1.78 -2.67 -13.61
C LYS A 30 -0.34 -2.97 -13.23
N ASN A 31 0.58 -2.11 -13.67
CA ASN A 31 1.99 -2.23 -13.34
C ASN A 31 2.24 -1.76 -11.90
N VAL A 32 2.71 -2.67 -11.06
CA VAL A 32 3.18 -2.41 -9.70
C VAL A 32 4.71 -2.38 -9.73
N LEU A 33 5.28 -1.23 -9.37
CA LEU A 33 6.72 -1.10 -9.19
C LEU A 33 7.06 -1.20 -7.69
N ILE A 34 7.88 -2.18 -7.31
CA ILE A 34 8.38 -2.34 -5.94
C ILE A 34 9.82 -1.83 -5.90
N VAL A 35 10.07 -0.74 -5.19
CA VAL A 35 11.38 -0.12 -5.01
C VAL A 35 11.96 -0.55 -3.68
N VAL A 36 13.10 -1.23 -3.72
CA VAL A 36 13.86 -1.67 -2.54
C VAL A 36 14.86 -0.58 -2.18
N GLY A 37 14.70 -0.01 -0.98
CA GLY A 37 15.62 0.94 -0.38
C GLY A 37 16.76 0.25 0.39
N PRO A 38 17.68 1.03 0.98
CA PRO A 38 18.74 0.49 1.83
C PRO A 38 18.17 -0.21 3.07
N SER A 39 18.89 -1.18 3.61
CA SER A 39 18.62 -1.78 4.93
C SER A 39 19.93 -2.11 5.63
N ASN A 40 20.03 -1.83 6.93
CA ASN A 40 21.20 -2.17 7.75
C ASN A 40 20.87 -3.03 8.98
N HIS A 41 19.71 -3.67 8.96
CA HIS A 41 19.19 -4.45 10.08
C HIS A 41 19.84 -5.84 10.19
N PRO A 42 19.77 -6.47 11.38
CA PRO A 42 20.21 -7.85 11.55
C PRO A 42 19.43 -8.84 10.67
N PRO A 43 20.00 -10.02 10.39
CA PRO A 43 19.34 -11.04 9.56
C PRO A 43 17.99 -11.46 10.14
N GLY A 44 17.00 -11.65 9.27
CA GLY A 44 15.61 -11.96 9.64
C GLY A 44 14.78 -10.76 10.09
N SER A 45 15.37 -9.57 10.17
CA SER A 45 14.66 -8.29 10.31
C SER A 45 14.97 -7.38 9.13
N HIS A 46 13.95 -6.73 8.56
CA HIS A 46 14.07 -5.88 7.37
C HIS A 46 14.85 -6.57 6.24
N GLU A 47 14.48 -7.81 5.92
CA GLU A 47 14.93 -8.55 4.74
C GLU A 47 14.26 -7.95 3.48
N VAL A 48 14.52 -6.66 3.21
CA VAL A 48 13.70 -5.84 2.31
C VAL A 48 13.70 -6.33 0.86
N ALA A 49 14.83 -6.85 0.38
CA ALA A 49 14.91 -7.47 -0.94
C ALA A 49 14.12 -8.78 -1.01
N ALA A 50 14.16 -9.61 0.05
CA ALA A 50 13.38 -10.84 0.11
C ALA A 50 11.88 -10.54 0.25
N GLY A 51 11.50 -9.54 1.07
CA GLY A 51 10.12 -9.05 1.19
C GLY A 51 9.56 -8.53 -0.13
N ALA A 52 10.37 -7.81 -0.91
CA ALA A 52 9.99 -7.38 -2.26
C ALA A 52 9.74 -8.57 -3.19
N ARG A 53 10.57 -9.62 -3.15
CA ARG A 53 10.35 -10.85 -3.92
C ARG A 53 9.10 -11.62 -3.48
N VAL A 54 8.78 -11.64 -2.17
CA VAL A 54 7.51 -12.20 -1.68
C VAL A 54 6.32 -11.45 -2.26
N MET A 55 6.34 -10.11 -2.22
CA MET A 55 5.29 -9.27 -2.79
C MET A 55 5.15 -9.50 -4.29
N GLU A 56 6.26 -9.50 -5.05
CA GLU A 56 6.27 -9.77 -6.48
C GLU A 56 5.66 -11.14 -6.81
N HIS A 57 6.10 -12.19 -6.12
CA HIS A 57 5.59 -13.55 -6.31
C HIS A 57 4.08 -13.65 -6.05
N CYS A 58 3.59 -12.98 -5.02
CA CYS A 58 2.17 -12.96 -4.71
C CYS A 58 1.37 -12.14 -5.73
N LEU A 59 1.83 -10.94 -6.07
CA LEU A 59 1.13 -10.03 -6.98
C LEU A 59 1.03 -10.58 -8.40
N ARG A 60 2.03 -11.33 -8.88
CA ARG A 60 1.98 -12.01 -10.19
C ARG A 60 0.94 -13.14 -10.28
N GLN A 61 0.37 -13.56 -9.16
CA GLN A 61 -0.76 -14.50 -9.13
C GLN A 61 -2.12 -13.78 -9.24
N VAL A 62 -2.14 -12.45 -9.18
CA VAL A 62 -3.37 -11.66 -9.28
C VAL A 62 -3.65 -11.33 -10.75
N GLU A 63 -4.83 -11.71 -11.22
CA GLU A 63 -5.25 -11.42 -12.60
C GLU A 63 -5.21 -9.91 -12.88
N GLY A 64 -4.62 -9.53 -14.01
CA GLY A 64 -4.54 -8.13 -14.42
C GLY A 64 -3.50 -7.29 -13.65
N VAL A 65 -2.60 -7.92 -12.88
CA VAL A 65 -1.48 -7.23 -12.20
C VAL A 65 -0.16 -7.73 -12.76
N ASP A 66 0.74 -6.81 -13.10
CA ASP A 66 2.14 -7.11 -13.37
C ASP A 66 3.00 -6.43 -12.30
N ALA A 67 3.92 -7.17 -11.68
CA ALA A 67 4.76 -6.68 -10.61
C ALA A 67 6.24 -6.79 -10.98
N ASN A 68 6.97 -5.71 -10.75
CA ASN A 68 8.39 -5.58 -11.04
C ASN A 68 9.14 -5.06 -9.82
N VAL A 69 10.24 -5.73 -9.44
CA VAL A 69 11.13 -5.29 -8.36
C VAL A 69 12.32 -4.53 -8.91
N SER A 70 12.62 -3.37 -8.33
CA SER A 70 13.84 -2.61 -8.58
C SER A 70 14.67 -2.50 -7.30
N GLN A 71 15.95 -2.79 -7.39
CA GLN A 71 16.92 -2.55 -6.32
C GLN A 71 17.40 -1.10 -6.44
N GLY A 72 16.91 -0.23 -5.56
CA GLY A 72 17.04 1.22 -5.72
C GLY A 72 16.02 1.80 -6.70
N TRP A 73 16.23 3.06 -7.09
CA TRP A 73 15.40 3.71 -8.09
C TRP A 73 15.73 3.15 -9.49
N PRO A 74 14.73 2.83 -10.32
CA PRO A 74 15.00 2.21 -11.62
C PRO A 74 15.60 3.21 -12.61
N ASP A 75 16.64 2.77 -13.34
CA ASP A 75 17.19 3.53 -14.49
C ASP A 75 16.17 3.67 -15.63
N ASP A 76 15.32 2.66 -15.82
CA ASP A 76 14.24 2.71 -16.81
C ASP A 76 13.07 3.54 -16.27
N THR A 77 13.05 4.82 -16.65
CA THR A 77 11.98 5.78 -16.30
C THR A 77 10.60 5.35 -16.80
N LYS A 78 10.50 4.38 -17.73
CA LYS A 78 9.22 3.79 -18.13
C LYS A 78 8.57 2.99 -17.01
N LEU A 79 9.35 2.40 -16.11
CA LEU A 79 8.81 1.70 -14.94
C LEU A 79 8.07 2.67 -14.02
N VAL A 80 8.61 3.88 -13.79
CA VAL A 80 8.00 4.91 -12.95
C VAL A 80 6.80 5.58 -13.65
N SER A 81 6.96 5.95 -14.92
CA SER A 81 5.89 6.61 -15.69
C SER A 81 4.73 5.67 -16.05
N GLY A 82 5.00 4.38 -16.18
CA GLY A 82 3.99 3.34 -16.43
C GLY A 82 3.37 2.70 -15.18
N ALA A 83 3.88 3.00 -13.98
CA ALA A 83 3.38 2.42 -12.73
C ALA A 83 1.96 2.93 -12.41
N ALA A 84 1.07 1.99 -12.11
CA ALA A 84 -0.23 2.25 -11.49
C ALA A 84 -0.08 2.53 -9.99
N THR A 85 0.88 1.88 -9.33
CA THR A 85 1.32 2.19 -7.95
C THR A 85 2.81 1.91 -7.79
N ILE A 86 3.45 2.67 -6.90
CA ILE A 86 4.84 2.44 -6.47
C ILE A 86 4.82 1.99 -5.01
N VAL A 87 5.46 0.87 -4.71
CA VAL A 87 5.60 0.29 -3.37
C VAL A 87 7.03 0.49 -2.90
N PHE A 88 7.21 1.01 -1.70
CA PHE A 88 8.50 1.20 -1.07
C PHE A 88 8.67 0.25 0.11
N ILE A 89 9.81 -0.43 0.14
CA ILE A 89 10.29 -1.22 1.27
C ILE A 89 11.77 -0.91 1.48
N GLY A 90 12.19 -0.64 2.72
CA GLY A 90 13.51 -0.07 2.99
C GLY A 90 13.55 0.64 4.34
N ASP A 91 14.75 1.00 4.79
CA ASP A 91 14.95 1.81 5.97
C ASP A 91 14.72 3.29 5.65
N ILE A 92 13.77 3.92 6.35
CA ILE A 92 13.30 5.27 6.04
C ILE A 92 12.69 5.32 4.63
N PHE A 93 11.88 6.33 4.34
CA PHE A 93 11.31 6.53 3.01
C PHE A 93 12.40 6.51 1.92
N PRO A 94 12.47 5.48 1.05
CA PRO A 94 13.62 5.27 0.17
C PRO A 94 13.98 6.45 -0.74
N PRO A 95 13.01 7.22 -1.30
CA PRO A 95 13.33 8.43 -2.06
C PRO A 95 14.18 9.48 -1.31
N GLU A 96 14.13 9.52 0.02
CA GLU A 96 15.00 10.41 0.83
C GLU A 96 16.38 9.81 1.13
N MET A 97 16.57 8.51 0.87
CA MET A 97 17.78 7.77 1.25
C MET A 97 18.64 7.35 0.07
N LEU A 98 18.05 7.22 -1.11
CA LEU A 98 18.73 6.82 -2.35
C LEU A 98 19.59 7.96 -2.91
N PRO A 99 20.65 7.63 -3.68
CA PRO A 99 21.39 8.64 -4.44
C PRO A 99 20.47 9.38 -5.41
N ASP A 100 20.84 10.59 -5.81
CA ASP A 100 20.07 11.43 -6.76
C ASP A 100 18.65 11.78 -6.27
N ARG A 101 18.52 11.94 -4.95
CA ARG A 101 17.27 12.26 -4.23
C ARG A 101 16.40 13.32 -4.90
N ASP A 102 16.98 14.42 -5.38
CA ASP A 102 16.19 15.50 -6.01
C ASP A 102 15.57 15.07 -7.35
N GLN A 103 16.28 14.29 -8.15
CA GLN A 103 15.74 13.72 -9.38
C GLN A 103 14.63 12.72 -9.05
N ILE A 104 14.87 11.82 -8.10
CA ILE A 104 13.90 10.81 -7.66
C ILE A 104 12.61 11.48 -7.18
N MET A 105 12.73 12.51 -6.33
CA MET A 105 11.57 13.22 -5.80
C MET A 105 10.82 13.99 -6.87
N ALA A 106 11.49 14.51 -7.91
CA ALA A 106 10.84 15.14 -9.06
C ALA A 106 10.04 14.12 -9.89
N GLU A 107 10.65 12.97 -10.22
CA GLU A 107 9.99 11.91 -10.98
C GLU A 107 8.82 11.29 -10.21
N LEU A 108 9.01 11.07 -8.90
CA LEU A 108 7.95 10.59 -8.02
C LEU A 108 6.81 11.60 -7.92
N SER A 109 7.11 12.90 -7.80
CA SER A 109 6.07 13.94 -7.78
C SER A 109 5.26 13.92 -9.08
N ALA A 110 5.92 13.82 -10.24
CA ALA A 110 5.23 13.70 -11.52
C ALA A 110 4.37 12.43 -11.62
N ALA A 111 4.79 11.32 -11.01
CA ALA A 111 3.96 10.12 -10.89
C ALA A 111 2.75 10.35 -9.98
N MET A 112 2.95 11.02 -8.84
CA MET A 112 1.88 11.34 -7.91
C MET A 112 0.84 12.28 -8.54
N ASP A 113 1.25 13.28 -9.30
CA ASP A 113 0.37 14.23 -10.00
C ASP A 113 -0.48 13.55 -11.10
N ARG A 114 0.05 12.47 -11.69
CA ARG A 114 -0.69 11.61 -12.64
C ARG A 114 -1.76 10.75 -11.96
N GLY A 115 -1.78 10.71 -10.62
CA GLY A 115 -2.68 9.86 -9.84
C GLY A 115 -2.18 8.42 -9.66
N CYS A 116 -0.86 8.20 -9.76
CA CYS A 116 -0.21 6.94 -9.37
C CYS A 116 -0.41 6.68 -7.87
N GLY A 117 -0.58 5.42 -7.48
CA GLY A 117 -0.63 5.02 -6.08
C GLY A 117 0.73 5.02 -5.40
N ILE A 118 0.74 5.08 -4.07
CA ILE A 118 1.93 4.90 -3.24
C ILE A 118 1.64 3.98 -2.06
N VAL A 119 2.55 3.07 -1.78
CA VAL A 119 2.50 2.23 -0.57
C VAL A 119 3.87 2.24 0.09
N CYS A 120 3.94 2.48 1.39
CA CYS A 120 5.18 2.26 2.14
C CYS A 120 4.97 1.15 3.17
N VAL A 121 5.88 0.17 3.15
CA VAL A 121 5.87 -1.00 4.02
C VAL A 121 6.90 -0.82 5.14
N HIS A 122 6.43 -0.96 6.38
CA HIS A 122 7.18 -0.87 7.61
C HIS A 122 8.05 0.40 7.68
N TYR A 123 9.37 0.28 7.74
CA TYR A 123 10.26 1.42 7.96
C TYR A 123 10.35 2.38 6.77
N ALA A 124 9.86 1.99 5.60
CA ALA A 124 9.70 2.89 4.46
C ALA A 124 8.68 4.00 4.74
N THR A 125 7.84 3.84 5.77
CA THR A 125 6.96 4.91 6.26
C THR A 125 7.73 6.00 7.03
N GLY A 126 9.00 5.78 7.34
CA GLY A 126 9.80 6.62 8.23
C GLY A 126 10.30 7.91 7.59
N LEU A 127 10.29 9.01 8.36
CA LEU A 127 11.04 10.23 8.04
C LEU A 127 11.83 10.68 9.27
N ARG A 128 12.98 11.30 9.02
CA ARG A 128 13.86 11.89 10.04
C ARG A 128 13.70 13.41 10.06
N GLY A 129 14.17 14.04 11.13
CA GLY A 129 14.09 15.50 11.29
C GLY A 129 14.73 16.27 10.13
N GLN A 130 15.80 15.73 9.53
CA GLN A 130 16.46 16.33 8.38
C GLN A 130 15.65 16.23 7.06
N HIS A 131 14.61 15.39 7.01
CA HIS A 131 13.77 15.19 5.81
C HIS A 131 12.50 16.05 5.83
N VAL A 132 12.17 16.68 6.97
CA VAL A 132 10.88 17.33 7.17
C VAL A 132 11.07 18.80 7.54
N ALA A 133 10.06 19.62 7.26
CA ALA A 133 10.00 20.97 7.82
C ALA A 133 9.81 20.91 9.35
N GLU A 134 10.00 22.06 10.02
CA GLU A 134 9.87 22.16 11.49
C GLU A 134 8.47 21.76 11.98
N ASP A 135 7.42 22.02 11.19
CA ASP A 135 6.04 21.62 11.47
C ASP A 135 5.70 20.19 10.99
N GLY A 136 6.71 19.44 10.55
CA GLY A 136 6.55 18.09 10.03
C GLY A 136 6.00 18.00 8.62
N ASP A 137 5.90 19.10 7.87
CA ASP A 137 5.48 19.04 6.46
C ASP A 137 6.50 18.27 5.60
N HIS A 138 5.96 17.43 4.73
CA HIS A 138 6.70 16.66 3.72
C HIS A 138 5.71 16.15 2.65
N PRO A 139 6.10 16.03 1.36
CA PRO A 139 5.22 15.49 0.33
C PRO A 139 4.62 14.12 0.67
N LEU A 140 5.39 13.23 1.32
CA LEU A 140 4.91 11.91 1.75
C LEU A 140 3.68 11.99 2.66
N LEU A 141 3.57 13.00 3.52
CA LEU A 141 2.39 13.19 4.38
C LEU A 141 1.13 13.34 3.54
N ARG A 142 1.20 14.09 2.43
CA ARG A 142 0.08 14.30 1.51
C ARG A 142 -0.16 13.09 0.61
N TRP A 143 0.90 12.41 0.20
CA TRP A 143 0.80 11.25 -0.70
C TRP A 143 0.28 9.99 0.01
N MET A 144 0.69 9.77 1.26
CA MET A 144 0.41 8.56 2.05
C MET A 144 -0.58 8.79 3.20
N GLY A 145 -0.84 10.05 3.60
CA GLY A 145 -1.81 10.39 4.65
C GLY A 145 -1.25 10.37 6.08
N GLY A 146 0.02 10.00 6.26
CA GLY A 146 0.69 9.89 7.56
C GLY A 146 2.08 9.31 7.38
N TYR A 147 2.94 9.40 8.39
CA TYR A 147 4.28 8.81 8.38
C TYR A 147 4.81 8.51 9.79
N PHE A 148 5.84 7.68 9.87
CA PHE A 148 6.56 7.38 11.11
C PHE A 148 7.66 8.42 11.37
N ALA A 149 7.39 9.38 12.25
CA ALA A 149 8.36 10.41 12.64
C ALA A 149 9.40 9.85 13.61
N THR A 150 10.67 9.81 13.20
CA THR A 150 11.79 9.29 14.01
C THR A 150 13.02 10.18 13.89
N GLY A 151 14.10 9.85 14.61
CA GLY A 151 15.44 10.41 14.40
C GLY A 151 15.49 11.93 14.16
N GLY A 152 15.46 12.73 15.22
CA GLY A 152 15.63 14.19 15.12
C GLY A 152 14.37 14.97 14.74
N CYS A 153 13.22 14.33 14.50
CA CYS A 153 11.94 15.04 14.41
C CYS A 153 11.59 15.72 15.74
N THR A 154 11.35 17.03 15.72
CA THR A 154 11.01 17.84 16.91
C THR A 154 9.52 18.04 17.10
N HIS A 155 8.74 18.03 16.01
CA HIS A 155 7.28 18.22 16.01
C HIS A 155 6.54 17.01 16.62
N HIS A 156 7.10 15.80 16.48
CA HIS A 156 6.43 14.56 16.87
C HIS A 156 7.45 13.45 17.14
N ARG A 157 7.10 12.52 18.03
CA ARG A 157 7.93 11.36 18.34
C ARG A 157 7.11 10.08 18.27
N SER A 158 7.30 9.34 17.18
CA SER A 158 6.75 8.00 17.05
C SER A 158 7.59 7.00 17.82
N VAL A 159 7.03 5.83 18.09
CA VAL A 159 7.73 4.76 18.83
C VAL A 159 7.65 3.46 18.04
N ALA A 160 8.77 2.77 17.95
CA ALA A 160 8.89 1.42 17.41
C ALA A 160 9.47 0.52 18.51
N ARG A 161 8.84 -0.62 18.78
CA ARG A 161 9.36 -1.61 19.73
C ARG A 161 8.86 -3.00 19.40
N VAL A 162 9.76 -3.97 19.50
CA VAL A 162 9.41 -5.38 19.39
C VAL A 162 8.50 -5.78 20.56
N VAL A 163 7.26 -6.13 20.25
CA VAL A 163 6.23 -6.55 21.21
C VAL A 163 5.26 -7.55 20.57
N PRO A 164 4.59 -8.40 21.36
CA PRO A 164 3.41 -9.10 20.89
C PRO A 164 2.32 -8.08 20.53
N ALA A 165 1.69 -8.26 19.38
CA ALA A 165 0.65 -7.37 18.88
C ALA A 165 -0.50 -8.16 18.25
N THR A 166 -1.67 -7.54 18.22
CA THR A 166 -2.85 -8.07 17.53
C THR A 166 -3.33 -7.00 16.56
N LEU A 167 -3.37 -7.32 15.26
CA LEU A 167 -3.92 -6.41 14.26
C LEU A 167 -5.43 -6.61 14.16
N THR A 168 -6.19 -5.58 14.53
CA THR A 168 -7.65 -5.58 14.50
C THR A 168 -8.14 -4.67 13.37
N PRO A 169 -8.93 -5.17 12.40
CA PRO A 169 -9.56 -4.32 11.39
C PRO A 169 -10.58 -3.37 12.02
N GLU A 170 -10.60 -2.12 11.55
CA GLU A 170 -11.61 -1.15 11.93
C GLU A 170 -12.99 -1.51 11.37
N LYS A 171 -14.05 -1.01 12.02
CA LYS A 171 -15.44 -1.19 11.55
C LYS A 171 -15.81 -0.16 10.48
N VAL A 172 -15.04 -0.14 9.40
CA VAL A 172 -15.25 0.73 8.23
C VAL A 172 -15.40 -0.14 6.97
N ASP A 173 -16.25 0.28 6.04
CA ASP A 173 -16.37 -0.42 4.75
C ASP A 173 -15.25 0.06 3.82
N HIS A 174 -14.16 -0.71 3.77
CA HIS A 174 -13.01 -0.40 2.93
C HIS A 174 -12.48 -1.66 2.21
N PRO A 175 -12.19 -1.61 0.90
CA PRO A 175 -11.74 -2.79 0.15
C PRO A 175 -10.50 -3.47 0.72
N ILE A 176 -9.57 -2.71 1.32
CA ILE A 176 -8.36 -3.24 1.98
C ILE A 176 -8.70 -4.24 3.10
N LEU A 177 -9.85 -4.09 3.76
CA LEU A 177 -10.28 -4.94 4.87
C LEU A 177 -10.95 -6.26 4.45
N ARG A 178 -11.07 -6.53 3.15
CA ARG A 178 -11.73 -7.75 2.65
C ARG A 178 -10.87 -8.98 2.83
N GLY A 179 -11.48 -10.07 3.30
CA GLY A 179 -10.88 -11.39 3.21
C GLY A 179 -9.76 -11.72 4.19
N TRP A 180 -9.51 -10.91 5.20
CA TRP A 180 -8.62 -11.27 6.29
C TRP A 180 -9.28 -10.94 7.62
N LYS A 181 -8.82 -11.57 8.69
CA LYS A 181 -9.35 -11.42 10.04
C LYS A 181 -8.26 -10.98 11.00
N GLU A 182 -8.67 -10.58 12.20
CA GLU A 182 -7.72 -10.30 13.28
C GLU A 182 -6.72 -11.46 13.48
N PHE A 183 -5.44 -11.10 13.66
CA PHE A 183 -4.36 -12.06 13.91
C PHE A 183 -3.35 -11.51 14.92
N HIS A 184 -2.71 -12.44 15.64
CA HIS A 184 -1.70 -12.17 16.67
C HIS A 184 -0.31 -12.56 16.16
N PHE A 185 0.70 -11.75 16.50
CA PHE A 185 2.06 -11.89 15.99
C PHE A 185 3.06 -11.12 16.87
N ASP A 186 4.32 -11.56 16.87
CA ASP A 186 5.44 -10.81 17.46
C ASP A 186 6.15 -10.04 16.36
N ASP A 187 6.25 -8.71 16.52
CA ASP A 187 6.81 -7.79 15.51
C ASP A 187 7.20 -6.46 16.17
N GLU A 188 7.67 -5.49 15.39
CA GLU A 188 7.98 -4.12 15.80
C GLU A 188 6.94 -3.13 15.24
N PRO A 189 5.65 -3.20 15.62
CA PRO A 189 4.68 -2.22 15.14
C PRO A 189 5.03 -0.82 15.66
N TYR A 190 4.67 0.20 14.88
CA TYR A 190 4.87 1.59 15.28
C TYR A 190 3.59 2.19 15.85
N TRP A 191 3.71 3.01 16.89
CA TRP A 191 2.59 3.76 17.44
C TRP A 191 2.94 5.23 17.64
N ASN A 192 1.91 6.03 17.90
CA ASN A 192 1.99 7.47 17.85
C ASN A 192 2.57 7.94 16.49
N ASN A 193 2.01 7.45 15.37
CA ASN A 193 2.40 7.89 14.02
C ASN A 193 1.95 9.34 13.78
N TYR A 194 2.64 10.08 12.92
CA TYR A 194 2.30 11.47 12.61
C TYR A 194 1.32 11.53 11.44
N PHE A 195 0.18 12.19 11.65
CA PHE A 195 -0.88 12.35 10.64
C PHE A 195 -1.08 13.82 10.22
N GLY A 196 -0.21 14.71 10.67
CA GLY A 196 -0.33 16.16 10.54
C GLY A 196 -0.57 16.84 11.89
N LYS A 197 -0.24 18.13 11.96
CA LYS A 197 -0.30 18.93 13.20
C LYS A 197 -1.70 18.98 13.84
N ASP A 198 -2.73 18.93 12.99
CA ASP A 198 -4.14 18.99 13.38
C ASP A 198 -4.79 17.58 13.42
N GLY A 199 -3.96 16.53 13.37
CA GLY A 199 -4.42 15.15 13.20
C GLY A 199 -4.63 14.77 11.72
N PRO A 200 -5.22 13.59 11.46
CA PRO A 200 -5.42 13.09 10.11
C PRO A 200 -6.32 14.01 9.29
N ALA A 201 -5.94 14.26 8.04
CA ALA A 201 -6.79 14.94 7.08
C ALA A 201 -8.09 14.16 6.84
N ALA A 202 -9.15 14.84 6.41
CA ALA A 202 -10.49 14.25 6.27
C ALA A 202 -10.56 13.09 5.26
N ASN A 203 -9.62 13.02 4.31
CA ASN A 203 -9.49 11.96 3.32
C ASN A 203 -8.58 10.80 3.77
N VAL A 204 -8.06 10.83 4.99
CA VAL A 204 -7.26 9.76 5.59
C VAL A 204 -8.16 8.90 6.46
N THR A 205 -8.16 7.60 6.19
CA THR A 205 -8.95 6.60 6.92
C THR A 205 -8.01 5.67 7.69
N SER A 206 -8.21 5.57 9.01
CA SER A 206 -7.60 4.49 9.80
C SER A 206 -8.30 3.17 9.47
N LEU A 207 -7.52 2.15 9.13
CA LEU A 207 -8.04 0.87 8.65
C LEU A 207 -7.76 -0.27 9.62
N VAL A 208 -6.57 -0.29 10.22
CA VAL A 208 -6.15 -1.35 11.13
C VAL A 208 -5.52 -0.73 12.36
N THR A 209 -5.91 -1.25 13.51
CA THR A 209 -5.43 -0.78 14.80
C THR A 209 -4.87 -1.91 15.65
N THR A 210 -4.12 -1.53 16.66
CA THR A 210 -3.61 -2.42 17.71
C THR A 210 -3.67 -1.68 19.05
N MET A 211 -3.57 -2.41 20.15
CA MET A 211 -3.60 -1.86 21.50
C MET A 211 -2.16 -1.72 22.03
N LEU A 212 -1.57 -0.53 21.92
CA LEU A 212 -0.17 -0.26 22.25
C LEU A 212 0.01 1.02 23.09
N PRO A 213 1.11 1.10 23.87
CA PRO A 213 2.03 0.00 24.19
C PRO A 213 1.39 -1.01 25.19
N PRO A 214 1.88 -2.25 25.31
CA PRO A 214 1.28 -3.27 26.21
C PRO A 214 1.15 -2.84 27.67
N GLU A 215 2.08 -2.03 28.18
CA GLU A 215 2.06 -1.50 29.55
C GLU A 215 1.03 -0.38 29.78
N ALA A 216 0.54 0.25 28.71
CA ALA A 216 -0.47 1.32 28.79
C ALA A 216 -1.31 1.33 27.50
N PRO A 217 -2.14 0.30 27.26
CA PRO A 217 -2.72 0.08 25.93
C PRO A 217 -3.65 1.20 25.50
N LYS A 218 -3.38 1.76 24.32
CA LYS A 218 -4.24 2.70 23.61
C LYS A 218 -4.47 2.18 22.20
N LYS A 219 -5.60 2.55 21.62
CA LYS A 219 -5.91 2.20 20.24
C LYS A 219 -5.04 3.03 19.30
N GLU A 220 -4.14 2.37 18.60
CA GLU A 220 -3.11 2.98 17.74
C GLU A 220 -3.31 2.54 16.30
N THR A 221 -3.28 3.49 15.37
CA THR A 221 -3.41 3.23 13.92
C THR A 221 -2.08 2.73 13.36
N VAL A 222 -2.12 1.54 12.76
CA VAL A 222 -0.94 0.87 12.18
C VAL A 222 -1.07 0.58 10.68
N VAL A 223 -2.27 0.66 10.14
CA VAL A 223 -2.50 0.77 8.70
C VAL A 223 -3.54 1.83 8.43
N TRP A 224 -3.24 2.73 7.50
CA TRP A 224 -4.13 3.80 7.07
C TRP A 224 -4.06 3.95 5.56
N ALA A 225 -5.12 4.53 5.00
CA ALA A 225 -5.20 4.83 3.58
C ALA A 225 -5.65 6.27 3.35
N VAL A 226 -5.26 6.83 2.20
CA VAL A 226 -5.70 8.15 1.73
C VAL A 226 -6.16 8.05 0.28
N GLU A 227 -7.30 8.67 -0.04
CA GLU A 227 -7.68 8.97 -1.42
C GLU A 227 -7.39 10.45 -1.70
N ARG A 228 -6.53 10.71 -2.69
CA ARG A 228 -6.05 12.05 -3.04
C ARG A 228 -7.01 12.70 -4.03
N ALA A 229 -7.05 14.04 -4.04
CA ALA A 229 -7.91 14.80 -4.94
C ALA A 229 -7.55 14.60 -6.43
N ASP A 230 -6.30 14.28 -6.73
CA ASP A 230 -5.81 13.89 -8.06
C ASP A 230 -6.21 12.44 -8.46
N GLY A 231 -6.99 11.76 -7.61
CA GLY A 231 -7.43 10.39 -7.81
C GLY A 231 -6.38 9.33 -7.47
N GLY A 232 -5.18 9.71 -7.04
CA GLY A 232 -4.19 8.78 -6.52
C GLY A 232 -4.56 8.23 -5.14
N ARG A 233 -3.95 7.11 -4.77
CA ARG A 233 -4.25 6.40 -3.52
C ARG A 233 -2.97 6.08 -2.76
N GLY A 234 -2.94 6.40 -1.47
CA GLY A 234 -1.79 6.18 -0.61
C GLY A 234 -2.10 5.20 0.52
N VAL A 235 -1.14 4.36 0.90
CA VAL A 235 -1.25 3.47 2.07
C VAL A 235 0.04 3.46 2.85
N GLY A 236 -0.04 3.65 4.17
CA GLY A 236 1.06 3.37 5.09
C GLY A 236 0.75 2.12 5.90
N LEU A 237 1.69 1.18 5.96
CA LEU A 237 1.64 0.01 6.83
C LEU A 237 2.89 -0.03 7.68
N VAL A 238 2.79 0.01 9.00
CA VAL A 238 3.99 0.00 9.89
C VAL A 238 4.44 -1.42 10.28
N ILE A 239 4.17 -2.38 9.40
CA ILE A 239 4.46 -3.81 9.53
C ILE A 239 4.79 -4.39 8.14
N PRO A 240 5.46 -5.56 8.04
CA PRO A 240 6.16 -6.27 9.11
C PRO A 240 7.65 -5.89 9.24
N HIS A 241 8.19 -6.02 10.45
CA HIS A 241 9.62 -5.95 10.75
C HIS A 241 10.34 -7.28 10.46
N TYR A 242 9.77 -8.39 10.95
CA TYR A 242 10.39 -9.71 10.83
C TYR A 242 9.98 -10.43 9.56
N PHE A 243 10.96 -11.02 8.87
CA PHE A 243 10.71 -11.68 7.60
C PHE A 243 9.82 -12.91 7.75
N ARG A 244 9.96 -13.69 8.83
CA ARG A 244 9.06 -14.82 9.12
C ARG A 244 7.57 -14.46 9.09
N ASN A 245 7.20 -13.21 9.41
CA ASN A 245 5.78 -12.81 9.50
C ASN A 245 5.09 -12.75 8.14
N TRP A 246 5.85 -12.77 7.02
CA TRP A 246 5.29 -13.03 5.70
C TRP A 246 4.59 -14.39 5.61
N GLN A 247 4.84 -15.35 6.51
CA GLN A 247 4.11 -16.62 6.56
C GLN A 247 2.64 -16.47 7.01
N ILE A 248 2.27 -15.34 7.62
CA ILE A 248 0.91 -15.11 8.09
C ILE A 248 0.01 -14.72 6.89
N ASP A 249 -0.89 -15.62 6.50
CA ASP A 249 -1.77 -15.43 5.35
C ASP A 249 -2.63 -14.16 5.46
N ASP A 250 -3.21 -13.90 6.63
CA ASP A 250 -4.04 -12.70 6.85
C ASP A 250 -3.23 -11.40 6.70
N MET A 251 -1.95 -11.40 7.12
CA MET A 251 -1.05 -10.26 6.91
C MET A 251 -0.73 -10.07 5.43
N ARG A 252 -0.44 -11.16 4.70
CA ARG A 252 -0.20 -11.08 3.25
C ARG A 252 -1.44 -10.58 2.52
N THR A 253 -2.62 -11.09 2.82
CA THR A 253 -3.87 -10.62 2.21
C THR A 253 -4.08 -9.12 2.48
N LEU A 254 -3.82 -8.62 3.70
CA LEU A 254 -3.87 -7.19 4.02
C LEU A 254 -2.91 -6.36 3.15
N ILE A 255 -1.64 -6.75 3.07
CA ILE A 255 -0.62 -6.03 2.29
C ILE A 255 -0.95 -6.04 0.79
N LEU A 256 -1.35 -7.19 0.25
CA LEU A 256 -1.71 -7.32 -1.16
C LEU A 256 -2.96 -6.51 -1.50
N ASN A 257 -3.98 -6.53 -0.63
CA ASN A 257 -5.16 -5.69 -0.81
C ASN A 257 -4.78 -4.20 -0.83
N ALA A 258 -3.86 -3.77 0.03
CA ALA A 258 -3.38 -2.39 0.04
C ALA A 258 -2.71 -1.99 -1.27
N ILE A 259 -1.78 -2.81 -1.78
CA ILE A 259 -1.06 -2.57 -3.03
C ILE A 259 -2.01 -2.57 -4.23
N CYS A 260 -2.89 -3.56 -4.34
CA CYS A 260 -3.84 -3.62 -5.44
C CYS A 260 -4.87 -2.48 -5.36
N TRP A 261 -5.32 -2.09 -4.17
CA TRP A 261 -6.24 -0.98 -4.00
C TRP A 261 -5.59 0.35 -4.42
N SER A 262 -4.33 0.57 -4.06
CA SER A 262 -3.58 1.78 -4.47
C SER A 262 -3.33 1.81 -5.98
N ALA A 263 -3.16 0.64 -6.61
CA ALA A 263 -3.10 0.47 -8.07
C ALA A 263 -4.47 0.57 -8.77
N LYS A 264 -5.56 0.79 -8.01
CA LYS A 264 -6.95 0.86 -8.49
C LYS A 264 -7.45 -0.46 -9.10
N CYS A 265 -6.90 -1.59 -8.66
CA CYS A 265 -7.49 -2.90 -8.93
C CYS A 265 -8.74 -3.11 -8.07
N GLU A 266 -9.66 -3.94 -8.57
CA GLU A 266 -10.75 -4.46 -7.78
C GLU A 266 -10.23 -5.45 -6.72
N ILE A 267 -10.70 -5.31 -5.48
CA ILE A 267 -10.36 -6.24 -4.40
C ILE A 267 -11.51 -7.23 -4.21
N PRO A 268 -11.29 -8.54 -4.42
CA PRO A 268 -12.33 -9.55 -4.24
C PRO A 268 -12.93 -9.52 -2.83
N ALA A 269 -14.20 -9.90 -2.70
CA ALA A 269 -14.86 -10.01 -1.39
C ALA A 269 -14.11 -10.96 -0.43
N ALA A 270 -13.49 -12.02 -0.97
CA ALA A 270 -12.68 -12.97 -0.23
C ALA A 270 -11.23 -12.50 0.06
N GLY A 271 -10.90 -11.25 -0.33
CA GLY A 271 -9.54 -10.71 -0.31
C GLY A 271 -8.67 -11.32 -1.42
N ILE A 272 -7.47 -10.77 -1.60
CA ILE A 272 -6.47 -11.36 -2.48
C ILE A 272 -5.88 -12.60 -1.79
N ARG A 273 -6.01 -13.75 -2.46
CA ARG A 273 -5.49 -15.05 -2.01
C ARG A 273 -4.40 -15.50 -2.95
N THR A 274 -3.24 -15.85 -2.38
CA THR A 274 -2.08 -16.31 -3.13
C THR A 274 -1.51 -17.54 -2.45
N SER A 275 -0.88 -18.39 -3.25
CA SER A 275 0.02 -19.41 -2.71
C SER A 275 1.36 -18.74 -2.36
N LEU A 276 2.00 -19.23 -1.31
CA LEU A 276 3.31 -18.77 -0.87
C LEU A 276 4.27 -19.96 -0.90
N ALA A 277 5.40 -19.80 -1.60
CA ALA A 277 6.51 -20.75 -1.52
C ALA A 277 7.18 -20.70 -0.14
N ASP A 278 8.05 -21.67 0.16
CA ASP A 278 8.85 -21.60 1.39
C ASP A 278 9.62 -20.27 1.44
N LEU A 279 9.61 -19.59 2.59
CA LEU A 279 10.21 -18.26 2.74
C LEU A 279 11.70 -18.23 2.39
N ALA A 280 12.43 -19.33 2.57
CA ALA A 280 13.84 -19.43 2.21
C ALA A 280 14.09 -19.32 0.70
N THR A 281 13.09 -19.63 -0.15
CA THR A 281 13.19 -19.50 -1.61
C THR A 281 13.30 -18.05 -2.07
N PHE A 282 12.91 -17.10 -1.23
CA PHE A 282 13.05 -15.68 -1.51
C PHE A 282 14.40 -15.12 -1.06
N GLU A 283 15.36 -15.99 -0.75
CA GLU A 283 16.76 -15.64 -0.46
C GLU A 283 16.91 -14.52 0.61
N PRO A 284 16.26 -14.62 1.79
CA PRO A 284 16.62 -13.78 2.91
C PRO A 284 18.00 -14.19 3.44
N GLU A 285 18.68 -13.31 4.19
CA GLU A 285 19.84 -13.73 4.98
C GLU A 285 19.42 -14.67 6.12
N SER A 286 18.21 -14.50 6.65
CA SER A 286 17.58 -15.43 7.57
C SER A 286 16.05 -15.36 7.53
N VAL A 287 15.37 -16.50 7.70
CA VAL A 287 13.91 -16.51 7.90
C VAL A 287 13.57 -16.06 9.32
N GLU A 288 14.23 -16.65 10.31
CA GLU A 288 14.08 -16.29 11.71
C GLU A 288 15.02 -15.14 12.09
N PRO A 289 14.59 -14.21 12.96
CA PRO A 289 15.45 -13.12 13.42
C PRO A 289 16.66 -13.65 14.18
N LYS A 290 17.85 -13.16 13.79
CA LYS A 290 19.09 -13.41 14.51
C LYS A 290 19.40 -12.23 15.42
N PRO A 291 19.94 -12.45 16.63
CA PRO A 291 20.42 -11.36 17.47
C PRO A 291 21.46 -10.53 16.71
N ARG A 292 21.48 -9.21 16.94
CA ARG A 292 22.56 -8.36 16.43
C ARG A 292 23.88 -8.88 17.00
N ALA A 293 24.84 -9.20 16.13
CA ALA A 293 26.19 -9.56 16.57
C ALA A 293 26.73 -8.41 17.44
N LYS A 294 27.25 -8.76 18.62
CA LYS A 294 27.82 -7.79 19.57
C LYS A 294 29.12 -7.18 19.04
#